data_AF-A0A6B2XFH2-F1
#
_entry.id   AF-A0A6B2XFH2-F1
#
_cell.length_a   1.000
_cell.length_b   1.000
_cell.length_c   1.000
_cell.angle_alpha   90.00
_cell.angle_beta   90.00
_cell.angle_gamma   90.00
#
_symmetry.space_group_name_H-M   'P 1'
#
loop_
_entity.id
_entity.type
_entity.pdbx_description
1 polymer ?
#
loop_
_entity_poly.entity_id
_entity_poly.type
_entity_poly.pdbx_seq_one_letter_code
_entity_poly.pdbx_strand_id
1 'polypeptide(L)'
;MLAWEFLPDSTLHDTVEILARLVEFAGAVVIFVGAIIAFLGFATESLRATRRSGTGKSAAAGDFNRVRLGLGRFLALGLEFQLAGDILRTAVAPTFTQIGQLAAIAAIRTALNYFLGKEIKEQRREVEGTTGTHPASSAWSS
;
A
#
# COMPACT_ATOMS: atom_id res chain seq x y z
N MET A 1 -31.93 -16.93 -31.95
CA MET A 1 -30.69 -16.99 -32.74
C MET A 1 -30.20 -15.62 -33.25
N LEU A 2 -30.98 -14.52 -33.12
CA LEU A 2 -30.64 -13.18 -33.66
C LEU A 2 -30.27 -12.11 -32.62
N ALA A 3 -30.06 -12.48 -31.34
CA ALA A 3 -29.65 -11.53 -30.30
C ALA A 3 -28.12 -11.45 -30.10
N TRP A 4 -27.35 -12.30 -30.79
CA TRP A 4 -25.89 -12.42 -30.61
C TRP A 4 -25.07 -11.53 -31.56
N GLU A 5 -25.67 -10.93 -32.59
CA GLU A 5 -24.98 -10.07 -33.55
C GLU A 5 -24.96 -8.57 -33.17
N PHE A 6 -25.63 -8.17 -32.07
CA PHE A 6 -25.76 -6.76 -31.66
C PHE A 6 -24.97 -6.37 -30.40
N LEU A 7 -24.02 -7.20 -29.95
CA LEU A 7 -23.02 -6.80 -28.96
C LEU A 7 -21.72 -6.52 -29.70
N PRO A 8 -21.42 -5.26 -30.08
CA PRO A 8 -20.07 -4.90 -30.51
C PRO A 8 -19.13 -5.25 -29.36
N ASP A 9 -18.05 -5.99 -29.63
CA ASP A 9 -17.04 -6.32 -28.62
C ASP A 9 -16.54 -5.05 -27.90
N SER A 10 -16.48 -3.91 -28.61
CA SER A 10 -16.15 -2.59 -28.04
C SER A 10 -17.12 -2.12 -26.95
N THR A 11 -18.43 -2.38 -27.08
CA THR A 11 -19.43 -1.96 -26.09
C THR A 11 -19.31 -2.76 -24.81
N LEU A 12 -18.95 -4.04 -24.90
CA LEU A 12 -18.69 -4.89 -23.73
C LEU A 12 -17.43 -4.43 -22.98
N HIS A 13 -16.35 -4.14 -23.71
CA HIS A 13 -15.11 -3.60 -23.13
C HIS A 13 -15.34 -2.27 -22.41
N ASP A 14 -15.98 -1.30 -23.08
CA ASP A 14 -16.25 0.02 -22.51
C ASP A 14 -17.15 -0.05 -21.28
N THR A 15 -18.20 -0.90 -21.35
CA THR A 15 -19.12 -1.09 -20.22
C THR A 15 -18.40 -1.66 -19.01
N VAL A 16 -17.60 -2.72 -19.21
CA VAL A 16 -16.88 -3.36 -18.10
C VAL A 16 -15.79 -2.47 -17.54
N GLU A 17 -15.12 -1.68 -18.38
CA GLU A 17 -14.15 -0.70 -17.91
C GLU A 17 -14.81 0.39 -17.04
N ILE A 18 -15.99 0.88 -17.43
CA ILE A 18 -16.77 1.82 -16.62
C ILE A 18 -17.15 1.18 -15.29
N LEU A 19 -17.66 -0.06 -15.31
CA LEU A 19 -18.02 -0.80 -14.10
C LEU A 19 -16.81 -1.01 -13.18
N ALA A 20 -15.67 -1.43 -13.73
CA ALA A 20 -14.43 -1.61 -12.96
C ALA A 20 -13.98 -0.30 -12.30
N ARG A 21 -13.98 0.83 -13.03
CA ARG A 21 -13.64 2.14 -12.47
C ARG A 21 -14.59 2.58 -11.36
N LEU A 22 -15.89 2.33 -11.51
CA LEU A 22 -16.88 2.67 -10.48
C LEU A 22 -16.65 1.86 -9.20
N VAL A 23 -16.36 0.57 -9.34
CA VAL A 23 -16.04 -0.33 -8.23
C VAL A 23 -14.72 0.09 -7.55
N GLU A 24 -13.66 0.36 -8.34
CA GLU A 24 -12.38 0.87 -7.84
C GLU A 24 -12.55 2.19 -7.08
N PHE A 25 -13.35 3.12 -7.63
CA PHE A 25 -13.66 4.40 -7.00
C PHE A 25 -14.41 4.21 -5.67
N ALA A 26 -15.40 3.31 -5.62
CA ALA A 26 -16.08 2.97 -4.38
C ALA A 26 -15.10 2.42 -3.33
N GLY A 27 -14.20 1.53 -3.72
CA GLY A 27 -13.13 1.02 -2.84
C GLY A 27 -12.22 2.13 -2.31
N ALA A 28 -11.81 3.06 -3.18
CA ALA A 28 -10.99 4.22 -2.79
C ALA A 28 -11.73 5.13 -1.80
N VAL A 29 -13.03 5.38 -2.00
CA VAL A 29 -13.86 6.15 -1.06
C VAL A 29 -13.95 5.46 0.30
N VAL A 30 -14.17 4.14 0.33
CA VAL A 30 -14.22 3.36 1.58
C VAL A 30 -12.90 3.48 2.35
N ILE A 31 -11.76 3.31 1.68
CA ILE A 31 -10.42 3.45 2.28
C ILE A 31 -10.23 4.86 2.81
N PHE A 32 -10.58 5.88 2.01
CA PHE A 32 -10.41 7.27 2.37
C PHE A 32 -11.24 7.66 3.61
N VAL A 33 -12.51 7.24 3.65
CA VAL A 33 -13.38 7.45 4.82
C VAL A 33 -12.80 6.75 6.05
N GLY A 34 -12.36 5.49 5.92
CA GLY A 34 -11.72 4.76 7.01
C GLY A 34 -10.46 5.46 7.53
N ALA A 35 -9.63 5.99 6.63
CA ALA A 35 -8.44 6.76 6.97
C ALA A 35 -8.77 8.05 7.72
N ILE A 36 -9.79 8.79 7.28
CA ILE A 36 -10.27 10.01 7.99
C ILE A 36 -10.75 9.65 9.39
N ILE A 37 -11.60 8.63 9.52
CA ILE A 37 -12.14 8.20 10.82
C ILE A 37 -10.99 7.81 11.77
N ALA A 38 -10.04 7.02 11.27
CA ALA A 38 -8.88 6.58 12.05
C ALA A 38 -7.98 7.77 12.46
N PHE A 39 -7.74 8.71 11.54
CA PHE A 39 -6.94 9.90 11.80
C PHE A 39 -7.58 10.81 12.85
N LEU A 40 -8.88 11.08 12.73
CA LEU A 40 -9.64 11.89 13.70
C LEU A 40 -9.70 11.20 15.07
N GLY A 41 -9.95 9.89 15.11
CA GLY A 41 -9.91 9.09 16.33
C GLY A 41 -8.56 9.24 17.04
N PHE A 42 -7.48 8.95 16.33
CA PHE A 42 -6.12 9.06 16.85
C PHE A 42 -5.77 10.48 17.31
N ALA A 43 -6.14 11.51 16.55
CA ALA A 43 -5.86 12.90 16.90
C ALA A 43 -6.58 13.32 18.20
N THR A 44 -7.86 12.96 18.35
CA THR A 44 -8.62 13.29 19.57
C THR A 44 -8.12 12.52 20.80
N GLU A 45 -7.70 11.27 20.63
CA GLU A 45 -7.17 10.42 21.69
C GLU A 45 -5.77 10.87 22.11
N SER A 46 -4.90 11.20 21.15
CA SER A 46 -3.57 11.76 21.40
C SER A 46 -3.64 13.09 22.18
N LEU A 47 -4.53 14.00 21.77
CA LEU A 47 -4.69 15.30 22.44
C LEU A 47 -5.27 15.17 23.86
N ARG A 48 -6.12 14.18 24.11
CA ARG A 48 -6.66 13.86 25.45
C ARG A 48 -5.63 13.17 26.32
N ALA A 49 -4.77 12.31 25.76
CA ALA A 49 -3.69 11.65 26.47
C ALA A 49 -2.65 12.66 26.99
N THR A 50 -2.32 13.70 26.21
CA THR A 50 -1.44 14.78 26.66
C THR A 50 -2.03 15.59 27.83
N ARG A 51 -3.37 15.69 27.94
CA ARG A 51 -4.05 16.35 29.07
C ARG A 51 -4.22 15.46 30.31
N ARG A 52 -4.18 14.14 30.17
CA ARG A 52 -4.18 13.16 31.28
C ARG A 52 -2.76 12.65 31.55
N SER A 53 -1.86 13.56 31.91
CA SER A 53 -0.56 13.20 32.46
C SER A 53 -0.76 12.57 33.85
N GLY A 54 -1.08 11.28 33.91
CA GLY A 54 -1.28 10.61 35.20
C GLY A 54 -1.63 9.13 35.21
N THR A 55 -2.10 8.51 34.11
CA THR A 55 -2.54 7.10 34.20
C THR A 55 -2.25 6.29 32.93
N GLY A 56 -1.24 5.42 33.01
CA GLY A 56 -1.20 4.13 32.33
C GLY A 56 -0.76 4.12 30.86
N LYS A 57 0.52 3.83 30.62
CA LYS A 57 1.11 3.45 29.32
C LYS A 57 0.35 2.30 28.62
N SER A 58 -0.39 1.49 29.38
CA SER A 58 -1.24 0.39 28.88
C SER A 58 -2.57 0.84 28.26
N ALA A 59 -3.13 2.00 28.65
CA ALA A 59 -4.38 2.52 28.07
C ALA A 59 -4.14 3.05 26.64
N ALA A 60 -3.02 3.77 26.45
CA ALA A 60 -2.61 4.26 25.13
C ALA A 60 -2.36 3.12 24.10
N ALA A 61 -1.85 1.97 24.55
CA ALA A 61 -1.67 0.80 23.70
C ALA A 61 -3.00 0.17 23.25
N GLY A 62 -4.01 0.16 24.14
CA GLY A 62 -5.37 -0.30 23.82
C GLY A 62 -6.08 0.59 22.80
N ASP A 63 -5.95 1.92 22.96
CA ASP A 63 -6.57 2.91 22.07
C ASP A 63 -5.98 2.83 20.65
N PHE A 64 -4.64 2.74 20.53
CA PHE A 64 -3.98 2.57 19.23
C PHE A 64 -4.41 1.28 18.51
N ASN A 65 -4.51 0.16 19.24
CA ASN A 65 -4.94 -1.10 18.64
C ASN A 65 -6.38 -1.01 18.12
N ARG A 66 -7.25 -0.27 18.80
CA ARG A 66 -8.65 -0.08 18.41
C ARG A 66 -8.79 0.76 17.15
N VAL A 67 -8.03 1.85 17.02
CA VAL A 67 -7.95 2.65 15.79
C VAL A 67 -7.42 1.80 14.63
N ARG A 68 -6.36 1.01 14.87
CA ARG A 68 -5.77 0.13 13.86
C ARG A 68 -6.73 -0.96 13.39
N LEU A 69 -7.48 -1.59 14.30
CA LEU A 69 -8.51 -2.59 13.97
C LEU A 69 -9.64 -1.97 13.15
N GLY A 70 -10.09 -0.76 13.52
CA GLY A 70 -11.09 0.00 12.77
C GLY A 70 -10.63 0.28 11.34
N LEU A 71 -9.45 0.89 11.19
CA LEU A 71 -8.83 1.16 9.89
C LEU A 71 -8.66 -0.12 9.06
N GLY A 72 -8.20 -1.20 9.69
CA GLY A 72 -8.02 -2.50 9.05
C GLY A 72 -9.31 -3.03 8.41
N ARG A 73 -10.48 -2.80 9.02
CA ARG A 73 -11.76 -3.20 8.44
C ARG A 73 -12.13 -2.41 7.19
N PHE A 74 -11.89 -1.10 7.18
CA PHE A 74 -12.10 -0.28 5.98
C PHE A 74 -11.13 -0.63 4.86
N LEU A 75 -9.87 -0.90 5.20
CA LEU A 75 -8.87 -1.35 4.23
C LEU A 75 -9.26 -2.69 3.62
N ALA A 76 -9.66 -3.67 4.44
CA ALA A 76 -10.10 -4.97 3.94
C ALA A 76 -11.27 -4.83 2.95
N LEU A 77 -12.30 -4.07 3.33
CA LEU A 77 -13.46 -3.84 2.46
C LEU A 77 -13.08 -3.10 1.17
N GLY A 78 -12.25 -2.05 1.26
CA GLY A 78 -11.79 -1.32 0.08
C GLY A 78 -10.96 -2.16 -0.88
N LEU A 79 -10.15 -3.07 -0.35
CA LEU A 79 -9.37 -4.03 -1.13
C LEU A 79 -10.25 -5.09 -1.81
N GLU A 80 -11.34 -5.52 -1.18
CA GLU A 80 -12.33 -6.40 -1.83
C GLU A 80 -12.97 -5.72 -3.05
N PHE A 81 -13.29 -4.41 -2.96
CA PHE A 81 -13.75 -3.64 -4.11
C PHE A 81 -12.68 -3.51 -5.20
N GLN A 82 -11.43 -3.17 -4.84
CA GLN A 82 -10.34 -3.09 -5.82
C GLN A 82 -10.11 -4.42 -6.54
N LEU A 83 -10.12 -5.54 -5.79
CA LEU A 83 -10.02 -6.88 -6.35
C LEU A 83 -11.18 -7.19 -7.30
N ALA A 84 -12.41 -6.79 -6.97
CA ALA A 84 -13.56 -6.95 -7.86
C ALA A 84 -13.38 -6.16 -9.17
N GLY A 85 -12.83 -4.94 -9.12
CA GLY A 85 -12.46 -4.16 -10.30
C GLY A 85 -11.42 -4.87 -11.17
N ASP A 86 -10.38 -5.44 -10.57
CA ASP A 86 -9.35 -6.22 -11.27
C ASP A 86 -9.92 -7.50 -11.90
N ILE A 87 -10.83 -8.20 -11.22
CA ILE A 87 -11.54 -9.37 -11.76
C ILE A 87 -12.38 -8.96 -12.97
N LEU A 88 -13.10 -7.83 -12.89
CA LEU A 88 -13.90 -7.32 -14.01
C LEU A 88 -13.02 -7.04 -15.23
N ARG A 89 -11.87 -6.38 -15.06
CA ARG A 89 -10.92 -6.11 -16.16
C ARG A 89 -10.34 -7.38 -16.78
N THR A 90 -10.07 -8.41 -15.97
CA THR A 90 -9.52 -9.68 -16.46
C THR A 90 -10.57 -10.58 -17.13
N ALA A 91 -11.86 -10.39 -16.84
CA ALA A 91 -12.95 -11.20 -17.38
C ALA A 91 -13.30 -10.93 -18.85
N VAL A 92 -13.02 -9.74 -19.40
CA VAL A 92 -13.55 -9.30 -20.71
C VAL A 92 -12.46 -9.16 -21.76
N ALA A 93 -11.51 -10.09 -21.73
CA ALA A 93 -10.34 -10.21 -22.60
C ALA A 93 -9.17 -9.26 -22.27
N PRO A 94 -7.96 -9.81 -22.06
CA PRO A 94 -6.76 -9.01 -21.92
C PRO A 94 -6.44 -8.38 -23.27
N THR A 95 -6.57 -7.07 -23.42
CA THR A 95 -5.97 -6.41 -24.59
C THR A 95 -4.45 -6.46 -24.41
N PHE A 96 -3.72 -7.02 -25.38
CA PHE A 96 -2.24 -7.11 -25.35
C PHE A 96 -1.59 -5.74 -25.09
N THR A 97 -2.24 -4.65 -25.49
CA THR A 97 -1.82 -3.27 -25.20
C THR A 97 -1.86 -2.93 -23.71
N GLN A 98 -2.93 -3.29 -22.99
CA GLN A 98 -3.05 -3.04 -21.55
C GLN A 98 -2.12 -3.94 -20.74
N ILE A 99 -1.96 -5.22 -21.15
CA ILE A 99 -0.92 -6.10 -20.59
C ILE A 99 0.46 -5.47 -20.79
N GLY A 100 0.75 -4.96 -22.00
CA GLY A 100 2.01 -4.30 -22.32
C GLY A 100 2.29 -3.07 -21.46
N GLN A 101 1.29 -2.23 -21.21
CA GLN A 101 1.43 -1.06 -20.34
C GLN A 101 1.69 -1.45 -18.88
N LEU A 102 0.94 -2.43 -18.36
CA LEU A 102 1.13 -2.91 -16.99
C LEU A 102 2.50 -3.59 -16.81
N ALA A 103 2.92 -4.39 -17.78
CA ALA A 103 4.25 -5.01 -17.80
C ALA A 103 5.36 -3.95 -17.87
N ALA A 104 5.19 -2.88 -18.64
CA ALA A 104 6.15 -1.78 -18.70
C ALA A 104 6.29 -1.05 -17.34
N ILE A 105 5.17 -0.74 -16.67
CA ILE A 105 5.19 -0.10 -15.35
C ILE A 105 5.86 -1.01 -14.32
N ALA A 106 5.52 -2.31 -14.32
CA ALA A 106 6.12 -3.30 -13.43
C ALA A 106 7.64 -3.46 -13.67
N ALA A 107 8.08 -3.45 -14.93
CA ALA A 107 9.48 -3.52 -15.29
C ALA A 107 10.26 -2.28 -14.82
N ILE A 108 9.73 -1.08 -15.06
CA ILE A 108 10.35 0.19 -14.60
C ILE A 108 10.49 0.18 -13.09
N ARG A 109 9.43 -0.19 -12.36
CA ARG A 109 9.45 -0.27 -10.89
C ARG A 109 10.52 -1.24 -10.40
N THR A 110 10.62 -2.41 -11.01
CA THR A 110 11.62 -3.42 -10.66
C THR A 110 13.03 -2.91 -10.92
N ALA A 111 13.28 -2.32 -12.08
CA ALA A 111 14.59 -1.79 -12.45
C ALA A 111 15.03 -0.68 -11.49
N LEU A 112 14.15 0.31 -11.25
CA LEU A 112 14.43 1.43 -10.35
C LEU A 112 14.72 0.94 -8.93
N ASN A 113 13.83 0.09 -8.38
CA ASN A 113 14.00 -0.45 -7.03
C ASN A 113 15.28 -1.30 -6.89
N TYR A 114 15.67 -2.01 -7.94
CA TYR A 114 16.92 -2.77 -7.98
C TYR A 114 18.16 -1.86 -7.95
N PHE A 115 18.19 -0.80 -8.77
CA PHE A 115 19.32 0.15 -8.80
C PHE A 115 19.48 0.89 -7.47
N LEU A 116 18.38 1.39 -6.91
CA LEU A 116 18.39 2.04 -5.59
C LEU A 116 18.90 1.09 -4.50
N GLY A 117 18.40 -0.15 -4.47
CA GLY A 117 18.88 -1.16 -3.52
C GLY A 117 20.36 -1.48 -3.67
N LYS A 118 20.88 -1.46 -4.90
CA LYS A 118 22.31 -1.68 -5.19
C LYS A 118 23.17 -0.51 -4.67
N GLU A 119 22.79 0.73 -4.98
CA GLU A 119 23.52 1.93 -4.57
C GLU A 119 23.60 2.07 -3.04
N ILE A 120 22.48 1.86 -2.35
CA ILE A 120 22.43 1.87 -0.88
C ILE A 120 23.36 0.81 -0.28
N LYS A 121 23.41 -0.38 -0.88
CA LYS A 121 24.29 -1.47 -0.43
C LYS A 121 25.77 -1.16 -0.63
N GLU A 122 26.10 -0.42 -1.69
CA GLU A 122 27.46 0.02 -1.99
C GLU A 122 27.92 1.11 -1.00
N GLN A 123 27.08 2.13 -0.76
CA GLN A 123 27.33 3.15 0.26
C GLN A 123 27.49 2.55 1.68
N ARG A 124 26.68 1.54 2.03
CA ARG A 124 26.77 0.88 3.33
C ARG A 124 28.11 0.15 3.54
N ARG A 125 28.68 -0.42 2.48
CA ARG A 125 30.01 -1.10 2.54
C ARG A 125 31.15 -0.10 2.76
N GLU A 126 31.05 1.09 2.19
CA GLU A 126 32.05 2.15 2.38
C GLU A 126 32.05 2.70 3.82
N VAL A 127 30.87 2.82 4.43
CA VAL A 127 30.70 3.24 5.83
C VAL A 127 31.15 2.15 6.82
N GLU A 128 30.93 0.86 6.51
CA GLU A 128 31.41 -0.25 7.36
C GLU A 128 32.93 -0.45 7.26
N GLY A 129 33.54 -0.20 6.09
CA GLY A 129 34.99 -0.25 5.90
C GLY A 129 35.76 0.84 6.65
N THR A 130 35.11 1.94 7.02
CA THR A 130 35.72 3.05 7.78
C THR A 130 35.64 2.90 9.30
N THR A 131 34.82 1.97 9.82
CA THR A 131 34.65 1.75 11.27
C THR A 131 35.49 0.57 11.81
N GLY A 132 36.10 -0.25 10.93
CA GLY A 132 36.79 -1.50 11.29
C GLY A 132 38.28 -1.42 11.67
N THR A 133 38.92 -0.24 11.63
CA THR A 133 40.40 -0.16 11.70
C THR A 133 40.96 0.49 12.99
N HIS A 134 40.32 0.28 14.15
CA HIS A 134 40.97 0.61 15.44
C HIS A 134 41.43 -0.66 16.16
N PRO A 135 42.70 -1.09 15.99
CA PRO A 135 43.32 -2.10 16.85
C PRO A 135 43.61 -1.49 18.23
N ALA A 136 42.60 -1.41 19.08
CA ALA A 136 42.73 -0.99 20.48
C ALA A 136 42.73 -2.21 21.41
N SER A 137 43.76 -3.08 21.31
CA SER A 137 43.98 -4.12 22.33
C SER A 137 45.41 -4.67 22.32
N SER A 138 46.38 -3.85 22.71
CA SER A 138 47.68 -4.35 23.22
C SER A 138 48.30 -3.47 24.31
N ALA A 139 47.56 -2.47 24.84
CA ALA A 139 48.08 -1.49 25.81
C ALA A 139 47.75 -1.82 27.28
N TRP A 140 47.13 -2.96 27.57
CA TRP A 140 46.74 -3.34 28.94
C TRP A 140 47.30 -4.73 29.29
N SER A 141 48.62 -4.82 29.40
CA SER A 141 49.30 -5.91 30.09
C SER A 141 50.52 -5.36 30.81
N SER A 142 50.28 -4.75 31.97
CA SER A 142 51.30 -4.40 32.98
C SER A 142 50.64 -4.44 34.34
#